data_AF-A0A1H2YXU8-F1
#
_entry.id   AF-A0A1H2YXU8-F1
#
_cell.length_a   1.000
_cell.length_b   1.000
_cell.length_c   1.000
_cell.angle_alpha   90.00
_cell.angle_beta   90.00
_cell.angle_gamma   90.00
#
_symmetry.space_group_name_H-M   'P 1'
#
loop_
_entity.id
_entity.type
_entity.pdbx_description
1 polymer ?
#
loop_
_entity_poly.entity_id
_entity_poly.type
_entity_poly.pdbx_seq_one_letter_code
_entity_poly.pdbx_strand_id
1 'polypeptide(L)'
;MEQTKTNAWFEKNWLVIILCVIFFPVGLYALWKNSTISKGWKIGLTTVIAIVVIASLTDDKTTSNENIKENNETEIDSKKNENLTEKNPNITALEEIKKEPKVKEAMITDANVLYVSVKDDGTNRNGFAQYLCEILNEYKATTKWVKVVKVNSINDPNSDNAYGILLGESNCN
;
A
#
# COMPACT_ATOMS: atom_id res chain seq x y z
N MET A 1 42.58 -16.41 -48.38
CA MET A 1 42.27 -17.12 -47.13
C MET A 1 41.01 -16.48 -46.58
N GLU A 2 39.88 -17.15 -46.80
CA GLU A 2 38.54 -16.69 -46.40
C GLU A 2 38.44 -16.77 -44.87
N GLN A 3 38.21 -15.64 -44.19
CA GLN A 3 37.99 -15.66 -42.74
C GLN A 3 36.58 -16.16 -42.48
N THR A 4 36.45 -17.47 -42.24
CA THR A 4 35.23 -18.06 -41.72
C THR A 4 35.03 -17.54 -40.30
N LYS A 5 34.14 -16.55 -40.17
CA LYS A 5 33.67 -16.01 -38.91
C LYS A 5 33.07 -17.19 -38.13
N THR A 6 33.83 -17.76 -37.20
CA THR A 6 33.35 -18.85 -36.36
C THR A 6 32.30 -18.26 -35.44
N ASN A 7 31.03 -18.44 -35.80
CA ASN A 7 29.91 -18.00 -34.98
C ASN A 7 30.00 -18.74 -33.66
N ALA A 8 30.39 -18.03 -32.60
CA ALA A 8 30.44 -18.62 -31.28
C ALA A 8 29.03 -19.13 -30.94
N TRP A 9 28.92 -20.35 -30.41
CA TRP A 9 27.64 -21.06 -30.35
C TRP A 9 26.54 -20.31 -29.56
N PHE A 10 26.94 -19.38 -28.69
CA PHE A 10 26.10 -18.52 -27.87
C PHE A 10 25.59 -17.25 -28.57
N GLU A 11 26.01 -16.97 -29.81
CA GLU A 11 25.49 -15.85 -30.61
C GLU A 11 24.12 -16.17 -31.24
N LYS A 12 23.75 -17.45 -31.32
CA LYS A 12 22.44 -17.87 -31.80
C LYS A 12 21.43 -17.79 -30.68
N ASN A 13 20.68 -16.68 -30.62
CA ASN A 13 19.67 -16.42 -29.58
C ASN A 13 18.70 -17.60 -29.39
N TRP A 14 18.25 -18.25 -30.47
CA TRP A 14 17.36 -19.42 -30.37
C TRP A 14 17.99 -20.61 -29.64
N LEU A 15 19.29 -20.87 -29.87
CA LEU A 15 20.02 -21.96 -29.22
C LEU A 15 20.20 -21.67 -27.72
N VAL A 16 20.56 -20.43 -27.38
CA VAL A 16 20.72 -20.01 -25.98
C VAL A 16 19.40 -20.10 -25.21
N ILE A 17 18.27 -19.72 -25.82
CA ILE A 17 16.94 -19.85 -25.23
C ILE A 17 16.60 -21.33 -24.98
N ILE A 18 16.90 -22.23 -25.92
CA ILE A 18 16.71 -23.68 -25.75
C ILE A 18 17.58 -24.24 -24.62
N LEU A 19 18.81 -23.75 -24.48
CA LEU A 19 19.75 -24.15 -23.42
C LEU A 19 19.28 -23.66 -22.04
N CYS A 20 18.62 -22.50 -21.95
CA CYS A 20 18.01 -22.00 -20.71
C CYS A 20 16.85 -22.88 -20.24
N VAL A 21 16.05 -23.44 -21.15
CA VAL A 21 14.89 -24.28 -20.79
C VAL A 21 15.35 -25.67 -20.32
N ILE A 22 16.38 -26.25 -20.94
CA ILE A 22 16.84 -27.62 -20.64
C ILE A 22 17.92 -27.64 -19.54
N PHE A 23 18.77 -26.61 -19.46
CA PHE A 23 19.92 -26.55 -18.56
C PHE A 23 20.08 -25.15 -17.97
N PHE A 24 19.12 -24.79 -17.12
CA PHE A 24 18.90 -23.45 -16.54
C PHE A 24 20.18 -22.73 -16.05
N PRO A 25 21.14 -23.38 -15.35
CA PRO A 25 22.33 -22.67 -14.85
C PRO A 25 23.27 -22.19 -15.97
N VAL A 26 23.45 -23.01 -17.01
CA VAL A 26 24.43 -22.75 -18.07
C VAL A 26 23.84 -21.84 -19.14
N GLY A 27 22.54 -21.97 -19.43
CA GLY A 27 21.83 -21.06 -20.33
C GLY A 27 21.82 -19.61 -19.83
N LEU A 28 21.55 -19.41 -18.53
CA LEU A 28 21.54 -18.06 -17.95
C LEU A 28 22.93 -17.39 -18.00
N TYR A 29 24.00 -18.15 -17.76
CA TYR A 29 25.37 -17.66 -17.90
C TYR A 29 25.72 -17.28 -19.35
N ALA A 30 25.30 -18.07 -20.33
CA ALA A 30 25.49 -17.77 -21.75
C ALA A 30 24.72 -16.51 -22.19
N LEU A 31 23.49 -16.32 -21.71
CA LEU A 31 22.73 -15.06 -21.90
C LEU A 31 23.43 -13.86 -21.30
N TRP A 32 24.08 -14.03 -20.14
CA TRP A 32 24.75 -12.93 -19.47
C TRP A 32 26.05 -12.52 -20.20
N LYS A 33 26.72 -13.47 -20.84
CA LYS A 33 27.93 -13.26 -21.65
C LYS A 33 27.64 -12.73 -23.06
N ASN A 34 26.50 -13.08 -23.66
CA ASN A 34 26.05 -12.49 -24.92
C ASN A 34 25.74 -11.00 -24.69
N SER A 35 26.56 -10.13 -25.27
CA SER A 35 26.59 -8.68 -24.98
C SER A 35 25.96 -7.83 -26.09
N THR A 36 25.40 -8.47 -27.12
CA THR A 36 24.75 -7.81 -28.27
C THR A 36 23.35 -7.28 -27.96
N ILE A 37 22.88 -7.46 -26.72
CA ILE A 37 21.55 -7.08 -26.26
C ILE A 37 21.68 -5.98 -25.20
N SER A 38 20.99 -4.86 -25.47
CA SER A 38 21.05 -3.64 -24.68
C SER A 38 20.70 -3.90 -23.21
N LYS A 39 21.30 -3.10 -22.33
CA LYS A 39 21.22 -3.25 -20.86
C LYS A 39 19.78 -3.41 -20.33
N GLY A 40 18.78 -2.93 -21.07
CA GLY A 40 17.35 -3.04 -20.75
C GLY A 40 16.73 -4.43 -20.93
N TRP A 41 17.21 -5.29 -21.83
CA TRP A 41 16.66 -6.66 -21.92
C TRP A 41 17.06 -7.51 -20.71
N LYS A 42 18.24 -7.25 -20.13
CA LYS A 42 18.73 -7.95 -18.95
C LYS A 42 17.88 -7.63 -17.72
N ILE A 43 17.43 -6.37 -17.56
CA ILE A 43 16.50 -6.00 -16.47
C ILE A 43 15.09 -6.55 -16.71
N GLY A 44 14.66 -6.62 -17.97
CA GLY A 44 13.38 -7.24 -18.34
C GLY A 44 13.34 -8.73 -17.98
N LEU A 45 14.40 -9.48 -18.32
CA LEU A 45 14.44 -10.93 -18.09
C LEU A 45 14.43 -11.29 -16.60
N THR A 46 15.17 -10.57 -15.76
CA THR A 46 15.19 -10.81 -14.32
C THR A 46 13.85 -10.49 -13.65
N THR A 47 13.18 -9.44 -14.13
CA THR A 47 11.86 -9.02 -13.63
C THR A 47 10.79 -10.06 -13.94
N VAL A 48 10.78 -10.60 -15.17
CA VAL A 48 9.81 -11.63 -15.58
C VAL A 48 9.99 -12.91 -14.77
N ILE A 49 11.23 -13.37 -14.56
CA ILE A 49 11.49 -14.58 -13.77
C ILE A 49 11.06 -14.38 -12.30
N ALA A 50 11.33 -13.22 -11.72
CA ALA A 50 10.90 -12.91 -10.35
C ALA A 50 9.37 -12.93 -10.21
N ILE A 51 8.65 -12.35 -11.18
CA ILE A 51 7.18 -12.37 -11.21
C ILE A 51 6.65 -13.80 -11.30
N VAL A 52 7.22 -14.64 -12.16
CA VAL A 52 6.81 -16.05 -12.30
C VAL A 52 7.04 -16.84 -11.02
N VAL A 53 8.15 -16.64 -10.31
CA VAL A 53 8.39 -17.32 -9.03
C VAL A 53 7.40 -16.86 -7.96
N ILE A 54 7.13 -15.55 -7.86
CA ILE A 54 6.13 -15.02 -6.91
C ILE A 54 4.75 -15.58 -7.23
N ALA A 55 4.36 -15.59 -8.50
CA ALA A 55 3.08 -16.17 -8.95
C ALA A 55 3.00 -17.68 -8.69
N SER A 56 4.10 -18.41 -8.88
CA SER A 56 4.15 -19.86 -8.62
C SER A 56 4.17 -20.22 -7.14
N LEU A 57 4.51 -19.28 -6.25
CA LEU A 57 4.38 -19.42 -4.80
C LEU A 57 3.01 -18.93 -4.30
N THR A 58 2.18 -18.38 -5.19
CA THR A 58 0.81 -17.92 -4.88
C THR A 58 -0.18 -19.03 -5.25
N ASP A 59 -0.19 -20.10 -4.47
CA ASP A 59 -1.36 -20.99 -4.39
C ASP A 59 -2.32 -20.42 -3.34
N ASP A 60 -3.16 -19.45 -3.76
CA ASP A 60 -4.56 -19.37 -3.36
C ASP A 60 -5.27 -18.22 -4.13
N LYS A 61 -6.20 -18.64 -4.99
CA LYS A 61 -7.46 -17.98 -5.40
C LYS A 61 -7.40 -16.63 -6.14
N THR A 62 -7.71 -16.78 -7.44
CA THR A 62 -8.71 -16.00 -8.20
C THR A 62 -8.19 -14.88 -9.11
N THR A 63 -8.00 -15.31 -10.36
CA THR A 63 -8.34 -14.66 -11.63
C THR A 63 -8.75 -13.19 -11.57
N SER A 64 -7.92 -12.33 -12.18
CA SER A 64 -8.37 -11.06 -12.76
C SER A 64 -8.03 -11.06 -14.24
N ASN A 65 -9.08 -10.86 -15.06
CA ASN A 65 -8.99 -10.64 -16.49
C ASN A 65 -9.34 -9.17 -16.71
N GLU A 66 -8.34 -8.35 -16.97
CA GLU A 66 -8.51 -6.96 -17.44
C GLU A 66 -8.48 -6.93 -18.96
N ASN A 67 -9.40 -6.18 -19.56
CA ASN A 67 -9.15 -5.15 -20.56
C ASN A 67 -10.47 -4.38 -20.74
N ILE A 68 -10.67 -3.32 -19.94
CA ILE A 68 -10.42 -1.91 -20.24
C ILE A 68 -11.33 -1.34 -21.33
N LYS A 69 -12.16 -0.36 -20.93
CA LYS A 69 -12.28 0.94 -21.62
C LYS A 69 -12.89 2.02 -20.73
N GLU A 70 -11.98 2.84 -20.20
CA GLU A 70 -11.97 4.30 -20.22
C GLU A 70 -13.27 5.07 -19.87
N ASN A 71 -13.40 5.40 -18.58
CA ASN A 71 -13.90 6.64 -17.94
C ASN A 71 -14.52 6.32 -16.56
N ASN A 72 -14.08 7.01 -15.49
CA ASN A 72 -14.86 7.50 -14.32
C ASN A 72 -14.04 7.67 -13.01
N GLU A 73 -14.61 8.51 -12.15
CA GLU A 73 -14.14 9.10 -10.89
C GLU A 73 -14.19 8.13 -9.68
N THR A 74 -13.31 8.41 -8.69
CA THR A 74 -13.33 7.99 -7.26
C THR A 74 -12.84 6.59 -6.82
N GLU A 75 -12.44 6.55 -5.54
CA GLU A 75 -12.18 5.41 -4.62
C GLU A 75 -10.68 5.08 -4.39
N ILE A 76 -10.08 5.43 -3.23
CA ILE A 76 -10.35 4.92 -1.87
C ILE A 76 -10.41 3.40 -1.87
N ASP A 77 -9.23 2.78 -1.92
CA ASP A 77 -9.09 1.35 -1.71
C ASP A 77 -9.24 1.02 -0.22
N SER A 78 -10.30 0.27 0.01
CA SER A 78 -10.75 -0.29 1.26
C SER A 78 -10.01 -1.60 1.52
N LYS A 79 -9.27 -1.68 2.63
CA LYS A 79 -9.19 -2.97 3.35
C LYS A 79 -10.43 -3.11 4.25
N LYS A 80 -11.58 -3.39 3.63
CA LYS A 80 -12.70 -4.06 4.28
C LYS A 80 -12.59 -5.54 3.94
N ASN A 81 -11.91 -6.30 4.79
CA ASN A 81 -12.17 -7.73 4.88
C ASN A 81 -13.12 -7.94 6.05
N GLU A 82 -14.38 -8.11 5.69
CA GLU A 82 -15.48 -8.47 6.56
C GLU A 82 -15.31 -9.94 6.94
N ASN A 83 -14.91 -10.21 8.19
CA ASN A 83 -15.39 -11.40 8.88
C ASN A 83 -16.50 -10.94 9.83
N LEU A 84 -17.73 -11.05 9.35
CA LEU A 84 -18.93 -10.71 10.09
C LEU A 84 -19.13 -11.75 11.19
N THR A 85 -18.67 -11.49 12.42
CA THR A 85 -19.33 -11.87 13.70
C THR A 85 -18.56 -11.39 14.94
N GLU A 86 -18.17 -10.11 14.99
CA GLU A 86 -18.10 -9.38 16.26
C GLU A 86 -18.22 -7.88 15.98
N LYS A 87 -19.35 -7.27 16.35
CA LYS A 87 -19.61 -5.84 16.14
C LYS A 87 -18.76 -5.05 17.13
N ASN A 88 -17.48 -4.86 16.82
CA ASN A 88 -16.55 -4.14 17.68
C ASN A 88 -17.06 -2.69 17.88
N PRO A 89 -17.28 -2.25 19.13
CA PRO A 89 -17.80 -0.92 19.44
C PRO A 89 -16.92 0.20 18.84
N ASN A 90 -15.61 -0.02 18.78
CA ASN A 90 -14.66 0.94 18.19
C ASN A 90 -14.88 1.14 16.69
N ILE A 91 -15.20 0.07 15.95
CA ILE A 91 -15.43 0.16 14.50
C ILE A 91 -16.71 0.94 14.22
N THR A 92 -17.78 0.65 14.97
CA THR A 92 -19.07 1.34 14.79
C THR A 92 -18.94 2.83 15.13
N ALA A 93 -18.25 3.16 16.22
CA ALA A 93 -17.99 4.56 16.58
C ALA A 93 -17.16 5.28 15.52
N LEU A 94 -16.14 4.62 14.96
CA LEU A 94 -15.28 5.19 13.93
C LEU A 94 -16.06 5.46 12.63
N GLU A 95 -16.99 4.59 12.26
CA GLU A 95 -17.88 4.81 11.11
C GLU A 95 -18.79 6.02 11.30
N GLU A 96 -19.34 6.21 12.51
CA GLU A 96 -20.16 7.38 12.82
C GLU A 96 -19.33 8.67 12.75
N ILE A 97 -18.15 8.68 13.35
CA ILE A 97 -17.22 9.83 13.35
C ILE A 97 -16.83 10.22 11.92
N LYS A 98 -16.67 9.25 11.01
CA LYS A 98 -16.34 9.53 9.61
C LYS A 98 -17.46 10.24 8.84
N LYS A 99 -18.69 10.25 9.35
CA LYS A 99 -19.81 11.01 8.75
C LYS A 99 -19.73 12.50 9.03
N GLU A 100 -18.95 12.91 10.04
CA GLU A 100 -18.80 14.32 10.40
C GLU A 100 -18.11 15.12 9.28
N PRO A 101 -18.71 16.22 8.78
CA PRO A 101 -18.18 16.94 7.60
C PRO A 101 -16.82 17.60 7.84
N LYS A 102 -16.48 17.87 9.10
CA LYS A 102 -15.18 18.44 9.51
C LYS A 102 -14.06 17.40 9.47
N VAL A 103 -14.40 16.12 9.56
CA VAL A 103 -13.45 15.00 9.58
C VAL A 103 -13.02 14.70 8.15
N LYS A 104 -11.71 14.65 7.92
CA LYS A 104 -11.13 14.21 6.64
C LYS A 104 -10.67 12.78 6.72
N GLU A 105 -10.01 12.45 7.82
CA GLU A 105 -9.51 11.11 8.10
C GLU A 105 -9.68 10.84 9.58
N ALA A 106 -9.96 9.59 9.92
CA ALA A 106 -10.04 9.15 11.31
C ALA A 106 -9.54 7.71 11.42
N MET A 107 -8.77 7.45 12.47
CA MET A 107 -8.29 6.11 12.79
C MET A 107 -8.10 5.95 14.29
N ILE A 108 -8.34 4.74 14.78
CA ILE A 108 -8.03 4.34 16.15
C ILE A 108 -6.73 3.54 16.09
N THR A 109 -5.76 3.89 16.92
CA THR A 109 -4.49 3.16 17.03
C THR A 109 -4.61 1.97 17.98
N ASP A 110 -3.65 1.06 17.93
CA ASP A 110 -3.57 -0.08 18.86
C ASP A 110 -3.48 0.34 20.34
N ALA A 111 -3.06 1.58 20.60
CA ALA A 111 -3.02 2.19 21.93
C ALA A 111 -4.38 2.73 22.42
N ASN A 112 -5.49 2.44 21.71
CA ASN A 112 -6.83 2.95 22.03
C ASN A 112 -6.88 4.49 22.07
N VAL A 113 -6.18 5.12 21.12
CA VAL A 113 -6.21 6.58 20.88
C VAL A 113 -6.81 6.82 19.50
N LEU A 114 -7.90 7.60 19.45
CA LEU A 114 -8.50 8.07 18.21
C LEU A 114 -7.76 9.31 17.72
N TYR A 115 -7.24 9.25 16.50
CA TYR A 115 -6.72 10.39 15.77
C TYR A 115 -7.74 10.82 14.71
N VAL A 116 -8.02 12.12 14.67
CA VAL A 116 -8.95 12.72 13.72
C VAL A 116 -8.27 13.88 13.00
N SER A 117 -8.10 13.75 11.70
CA SER A 117 -7.53 14.78 10.83
C SER A 117 -8.63 15.76 10.40
N VAL A 118 -8.44 17.04 10.71
CA VAL A 118 -9.36 18.13 10.33
C VAL A 118 -8.60 19.27 9.66
N LYS A 119 -9.34 20.11 8.94
CA LYS A 119 -8.79 21.37 8.43
C LYS A 119 -8.57 22.35 9.59
N ASP A 120 -7.36 22.87 9.67
CA ASP A 120 -7.00 23.92 10.62
C ASP A 120 -7.62 25.26 10.17
N ASP A 121 -8.42 25.86 11.03
CA ASP A 121 -9.04 27.18 10.86
C ASP A 121 -8.55 28.18 11.93
N GLY A 122 -7.51 27.83 12.69
CA GLY A 122 -6.96 28.65 13.77
C GLY A 122 -7.75 28.61 15.08
N THR A 123 -8.81 27.81 15.18
CA THR A 123 -9.58 27.65 16.42
C THR A 123 -9.14 26.43 17.22
N ASN A 124 -9.27 26.52 18.55
CA ASN A 124 -9.02 25.40 19.45
C ASN A 124 -10.06 24.28 19.24
N ARG A 125 -9.61 23.02 19.14
CA ARG A 125 -10.46 21.85 18.86
C ARG A 125 -10.73 20.95 20.07
N ASN A 126 -10.42 21.37 21.30
CA ASN A 126 -10.70 20.59 22.51
C ASN A 126 -12.19 20.30 22.67
N GLY A 127 -13.07 21.27 22.38
CA GLY A 127 -14.52 21.05 22.41
C GLY A 127 -14.99 20.04 21.36
N PHE A 128 -14.34 20.01 20.19
CA PHE A 128 -14.60 18.99 19.18
C PHE A 128 -14.08 17.62 19.60
N ALA A 129 -12.90 17.55 20.23
CA ALA A 129 -12.37 16.32 20.81
C ALA A 129 -13.29 15.76 21.91
N GLN A 130 -13.90 16.63 22.74
CA GLN A 130 -14.88 16.25 23.74
C GLN A 130 -16.15 15.67 23.11
N TYR A 131 -16.69 16.33 22.08
CA TYR A 131 -17.83 15.82 21.33
C TYR A 131 -17.56 14.43 20.73
N LEU A 132 -16.37 14.21 20.18
CA LEU A 132 -15.97 12.88 19.68
C LEU A 132 -15.89 11.84 20.80
N CYS A 133 -15.50 12.23 22.03
CA CYS A 133 -15.60 11.34 23.19
C CYS A 133 -17.05 10.97 23.52
N GLU A 134 -18.01 11.87 23.36
CA GLU A 134 -19.43 11.57 23.57
C GLU A 134 -19.91 10.49 22.59
N ILE A 135 -19.52 10.60 21.31
CA ILE A 135 -19.79 9.56 20.30
C ILE A 135 -19.12 8.24 20.72
N LEU A 136 -17.84 8.24 21.07
CA LEU A 136 -17.14 7.03 21.51
C LEU A 136 -17.85 6.36 22.70
N ASN A 137 -18.35 7.15 23.65
CA ASN A 137 -19.07 6.67 24.82
C ASN A 137 -20.45 6.11 24.48
N GLU A 138 -21.20 6.73 23.57
CA GLU A 138 -22.50 6.22 23.09
C GLU A 138 -22.37 4.82 22.51
N TYR A 139 -21.31 4.59 21.72
CA TYR A 139 -21.03 3.30 21.11
C TYR A 139 -20.23 2.35 22.01
N LYS A 140 -19.92 2.73 23.26
CA LYS A 140 -19.14 1.96 24.24
C LYS A 140 -17.75 1.55 23.74
N ALA A 141 -17.10 2.44 23.00
CA ALA A 141 -15.73 2.26 22.53
C ALA A 141 -14.73 2.16 23.70
N THR A 142 -13.64 1.43 23.51
CA THR A 142 -12.56 1.29 24.51
C THR A 142 -11.53 2.41 24.44
N THR A 143 -11.70 3.33 23.49
CA THR A 143 -10.81 4.46 23.23
C THR A 143 -10.89 5.46 24.37
N LYS A 144 -9.74 5.79 24.98
CA LYS A 144 -9.67 6.70 26.14
C LYS A 144 -9.26 8.12 25.77
N TRP A 145 -8.66 8.30 24.61
CA TRP A 145 -8.11 9.59 24.20
C TRP A 145 -8.54 9.90 22.77
N VAL A 146 -8.91 11.15 22.56
CA VAL A 146 -9.14 11.72 21.23
C VAL A 146 -8.12 12.81 21.01
N LYS A 147 -7.43 12.72 19.86
CA LYS A 147 -6.49 13.74 19.38
C LYS A 147 -6.94 14.23 18.01
N VAL A 148 -7.20 15.52 17.94
CA VAL A 148 -7.58 16.21 16.72
C VAL A 148 -6.32 16.84 16.14
N VAL A 149 -5.95 16.44 14.93
CA VAL A 149 -4.72 16.87 14.27
C VAL A 149 -5.03 17.62 12.97
N LYS A 150 -4.09 18.45 12.54
CA LYS A 150 -4.17 19.16 11.26
C LYS A 150 -3.97 18.18 10.11
N VAL A 151 -4.86 18.22 9.12
CA VAL A 151 -4.74 17.42 7.90
C VAL A 151 -3.43 17.72 7.16
N ASN A 152 -2.79 16.69 6.61
CA ASN A 152 -1.51 16.77 5.88
C ASN A 152 -0.32 17.33 6.69
N SER A 153 -0.33 17.19 8.02
CA SER A 153 0.74 17.74 8.89
C SER A 153 1.69 16.71 9.49
N ILE A 154 1.62 15.44 9.08
CA ILE A 154 2.46 14.34 9.59
C ILE A 154 3.96 14.65 9.44
N ASN A 155 4.36 15.28 8.33
CA ASN A 155 5.76 15.64 8.04
C ASN A 155 6.06 17.11 8.34
N ASP A 156 5.19 17.81 9.06
CA ASP A 156 5.40 19.22 9.40
C ASP A 156 6.53 19.34 10.43
N PRO A 157 7.46 20.30 10.28
CA PRO A 157 8.51 20.53 11.26
C PRO A 157 7.98 20.91 12.66
N ASN A 158 6.74 21.39 12.76
CA ASN A 158 6.09 21.72 14.03
C ASN A 158 5.14 20.61 14.50
N SER A 159 5.26 19.39 13.97
CA SER A 159 4.44 18.26 14.41
C SER A 159 4.66 17.95 15.89
N ASP A 160 3.56 17.91 16.65
CA ASP A 160 3.59 17.58 18.08
C ASP A 160 3.77 16.07 18.32
N ASN A 161 3.42 15.26 17.33
CA ASN A 161 3.49 13.81 17.37
C ASN A 161 3.58 13.21 15.96
N ALA A 162 3.74 11.89 15.87
CA ALA A 162 3.85 11.14 14.62
C ALA A 162 2.64 11.27 13.67
N TYR A 163 1.53 11.85 14.14
CA TYR A 163 0.30 12.04 13.37
C TYR A 163 0.04 13.50 12.99
N GLY A 164 0.95 14.42 13.37
CA GLY A 164 0.96 15.80 12.93
C GLY A 164 0.78 16.83 14.04
N ILE A 165 0.38 18.04 13.65
CA ILE A 165 0.15 19.18 14.55
C ILE A 165 -1.15 18.97 15.32
N LEU A 166 -1.10 19.06 16.64
CA LEU A 166 -2.23 18.91 17.54
C LEU A 166 -3.06 20.19 17.58
N LEU A 167 -4.34 20.08 17.21
CA LEU A 167 -5.30 21.18 17.26
C LEU A 167 -6.21 21.11 18.49
N GLY A 168 -6.33 19.92 19.08
CA GLY A 168 -7.00 19.72 20.34
C GLY A 168 -6.98 18.27 20.80
N GLU A 169 -7.24 18.06 22.07
CA GLU A 169 -7.32 16.73 22.67
C GLU A 169 -8.37 16.67 23.77
N SER A 170 -8.90 15.47 24.00
CA SER A 170 -9.72 15.18 25.17
C SER A 170 -9.51 13.74 25.66
N ASN A 171 -9.73 13.56 26.96
CA ASN A 171 -9.76 12.26 27.62
C ASN A 171 -11.22 11.87 27.84
N CYS A 172 -11.60 10.68 27.40
CA CYS A 172 -12.98 10.19 27.39
C CYS A 172 -13.39 9.49 28.71
N ASN A 173 -12.53 9.50 29.73
CA ASN A 173 -12.80 8.93 31.06
C ASN A 173 -13.83 9.73 31.88
#